data_AF-A0A914WEY6-F1
#
_entry.id   AF-A0A914WEY6-F1
#
_cell.length_a   1.000
_cell.length_b   1.000
_cell.length_c   1.000
_cell.angle_alpha   90.00
_cell.angle_beta   90.00
_cell.angle_gamma   90.00
#
_symmetry.space_group_name_H-M   'P 1'
#
loop_
_entity.id
_entity.type
_entity.pdbx_description
1 polymer ?
#
loop_
_entity_poly.entity_id
_entity_poly.type
_entity_poly.pdbx_seq_one_letter_code
_entity_poly.pdbx_strand_id
1 'polypeptide(L)'
;MDPAHLALLNRYQFRLVREMAPEGVVDHLISSGIFLEHHGNEILKKSSFEDKNRELLKLLKQRGNSAFDKFVEALKDTVQFELWELLREQK
;
A
#
# COMPACT_ATOMS: atom_id res chain seq x y z
N MET A 1 3.94 6.47 10.74
CA MET A 1 5.04 5.95 9.90
C MET A 1 6.20 6.91 9.98
N ASP A 2 7.44 6.43 9.96
CA ASP A 2 8.63 7.27 10.06
C ASP A 2 8.89 8.07 8.78
N PRO A 3 9.69 9.15 8.86
CA PRO A 3 9.95 10.02 7.73
C PRO A 3 10.62 9.33 6.54
N ALA A 4 11.45 8.31 6.77
CA ALA A 4 12.17 7.60 5.71
C ALA A 4 11.20 6.78 4.84
N HIS A 5 10.32 6.00 5.48
CA HIS A 5 9.26 5.26 4.80
C HIS A 5 8.27 6.20 4.08
N LEU A 6 7.91 7.33 4.70
CA LEU A 6 7.07 8.34 4.03
C LEU A 6 7.74 8.94 2.79
N ALA A 7 9.04 9.28 2.87
CA ALA A 7 9.80 9.78 1.74
C ALA A 7 9.84 8.77 0.59
N LEU A 8 10.00 7.48 0.92
CA LEU A 8 9.99 6.40 -0.05
C LEU A 8 8.63 6.27 -0.77
N LEU A 9 7.53 6.22 0.00
CA LEU A 9 6.17 6.15 -0.56
C LEU A 9 5.83 7.38 -1.41
N ASN A 10 6.31 8.57 -1.03
CA ASN A 10 6.12 9.79 -1.80
C ASN A 10 6.94 9.76 -3.10
N ARG A 11 8.21 9.32 -3.04
CA ARG A 11 9.10 9.22 -4.20
C ARG A 11 8.53 8.32 -5.29
N TYR A 12 7.94 7.19 -4.90
CA TYR A 12 7.41 6.20 -5.84
C TYR A 12 5.88 6.26 -5.99
N GLN A 13 5.23 7.30 -5.45
CA GLN A 13 3.77 7.42 -5.45
C GLN A 13 3.17 7.28 -6.85
N PHE A 14 3.78 7.88 -7.86
CA PHE A 14 3.28 7.79 -9.24
C PHE A 14 3.22 6.35 -9.74
N ARG A 15 4.30 5.58 -9.54
CA ARG A 15 4.36 4.16 -9.94
C ARG A 15 3.38 3.32 -9.14
N LEU A 16 3.38 3.47 -7.82
CA LEU A 16 2.46 2.75 -6.92
C LEU A 16 0.99 3.00 -7.30
N VAL A 17 0.63 4.23 -7.68
CA VAL A 17 -0.75 4.54 -8.07
C VAL A 17 -1.13 3.91 -9.41
N ARG A 18 -0.22 3.83 -10.37
CA ARG A 18 -0.52 3.33 -11.72
C ARG A 18 -0.38 1.82 -11.88
N GLU A 19 0.48 1.20 -11.10
CA GLU A 19 0.92 -0.19 -11.34
C GLU A 19 0.38 -1.17 -10.28
N MET A 20 0.02 -0.71 -9.08
CA MET A 20 -0.34 -1.60 -7.97
C MET A 20 -1.75 -2.18 -8.09
N ALA A 21 -1.92 -3.49 -8.03
CA ALA A 21 -3.22 -4.12 -7.88
C ALA A 21 -3.73 -3.99 -6.42
N PRO A 22 -4.81 -3.21 -6.15
CA PRO A 22 -5.22 -2.89 -4.80
C PRO A 22 -5.94 -4.03 -4.09
N GLU A 23 -6.71 -4.87 -4.79
CA GLU A 23 -7.62 -5.85 -4.16
C GLU A 23 -6.87 -6.79 -3.20
N GLY A 24 -5.87 -7.51 -3.71
CA GLY A 24 -5.08 -8.43 -2.88
C GLY A 24 -4.27 -7.72 -1.78
N VAL A 25 -3.83 -6.48 -2.04
CA VAL A 25 -3.08 -5.70 -1.05
C VAL A 25 -3.99 -5.25 0.09
N VAL A 26 -5.21 -4.81 -0.22
CA VAL A 26 -6.23 -4.44 0.76
C VAL A 26 -6.57 -5.64 1.64
N ASP A 27 -6.82 -6.80 1.04
CA ASP A 27 -7.14 -8.02 1.78
C ASP A 27 -6.00 -8.42 2.74
N HIS A 28 -4.76 -8.35 2.28
CA HIS A 28 -3.58 -8.60 3.13
C HIS A 28 -3.42 -7.57 4.25
N LEU A 29 -3.70 -6.29 3.99
CA LEU A 29 -3.62 -5.24 5.00
C LEU A 29 -4.75 -5.37 6.05
N ILE A 30 -5.91 -5.90 5.67
CA ILE A 30 -6.99 -6.24 6.62
C ILE A 30 -6.59 -7.45 7.47
N SER A 31 -6.11 -8.53 6.85
CA SER A 31 -5.73 -9.76 7.58
C SER A 31 -4.57 -9.54 8.55
N SER A 32 -3.66 -8.60 8.24
CA SER A 32 -2.56 -8.19 9.12
C SER A 32 -2.96 -7.13 10.17
N GLY A 33 -4.22 -6.69 10.20
CA GLY A 33 -4.74 -5.73 11.17
C GLY A 33 -4.28 -4.28 10.96
N ILE A 34 -3.65 -3.98 9.82
CA ILE A 34 -3.27 -2.61 9.45
C ILE A 34 -4.48 -1.80 9.02
N PHE A 35 -5.39 -2.43 8.30
CA PHE A 35 -6.71 -1.91 7.95
C PHE A 35 -7.80 -2.68 8.68
N LEU A 36 -8.95 -2.01 8.78
CA LEU A 36 -10.20 -2.61 9.24
C LEU A 36 -11.08 -2.79 8.00
N GLU A 37 -12.06 -3.68 8.05
CA GLU A 37 -12.93 -3.97 6.91
C GLU A 37 -13.58 -2.72 6.30
N HIS A 38 -13.98 -1.74 7.12
CA HIS A 38 -14.56 -0.50 6.61
C HIS A 38 -13.56 0.32 5.77
N HIS A 39 -12.27 0.33 6.12
CA HIS A 39 -11.23 0.98 5.32
C HIS A 39 -11.07 0.28 3.98
N GLY A 40 -11.08 -1.05 3.97
CA GLY A 40 -11.03 -1.82 2.72
C GLY A 40 -12.24 -1.52 1.83
N ASN A 41 -13.43 -1.52 2.40
CA ASN A 41 -14.65 -1.17 1.69
C ASN A 41 -14.61 0.27 1.13
N GLU A 42 -14.09 1.24 1.88
CA GLU A 42 -13.92 2.62 1.39
C GLU A 42 -12.95 2.72 0.21
N ILE A 43 -11.85 1.96 0.25
CA ILE A 43 -10.88 1.87 -0.85
C ILE A 43 -11.55 1.22 -2.06
N LEU A 44 -12.11 0.03 -1.90
CA LEU A 44 -12.63 -0.78 -3.01
C LEU A 44 -13.88 -0.19 -3.67
N LYS A 45 -14.62 0.68 -2.96
CA LYS A 45 -15.74 1.45 -3.52
C LYS A 45 -15.33 2.55 -4.51
N LYS A 46 -14.04 2.93 -4.56
CA LYS A 46 -13.57 3.93 -5.53
C LYS A 46 -13.68 3.40 -6.96
N SER A 47 -14.05 4.30 -7.87
CA SER A 47 -14.41 3.95 -9.25
C SER A 47 -13.21 3.56 -10.11
N SER A 48 -12.08 4.23 -9.95
CA SER A 48 -10.87 3.97 -10.74
C SER A 48 -9.82 3.24 -9.92
N PHE A 49 -9.01 2.43 -10.61
CA PHE A 49 -7.85 1.75 -10.04
C PHE A 49 -6.86 2.74 -9.40
N GLU A 50 -6.61 3.88 -10.06
CA GLU A 50 -5.74 4.91 -9.52
C GLU A 50 -6.31 5.55 -8.24
N ASP A 51 -7.62 5.78 -8.16
CA ASP A 51 -8.25 6.34 -6.96
C ASP A 51 -8.22 5.36 -5.78
N LYS A 52 -8.42 4.06 -6.05
CA LYS A 52 -8.23 2.99 -5.05
C LYS A 52 -6.81 3.05 -4.49
N ASN A 53 -5.81 3.09 -5.36
CA ASN A 53 -4.41 3.11 -4.97
C ASN A 53 -4.02 4.40 -4.21
N ARG A 54 -4.55 5.55 -4.63
CA ARG A 54 -4.34 6.83 -3.92
C ARG A 54 -4.93 6.79 -2.52
N GLU A 55 -6.16 6.29 -2.36
CA GLU A 55 -6.79 6.17 -1.05
C GLU A 55 -6.06 5.17 -0.16
N LEU A 56 -5.65 4.02 -0.71
CA LEU A 56 -4.83 3.02 -0.01
C LEU A 56 -3.56 3.65 0.55
N LEU A 57 -2.77 4.32 -0.29
CA LEU A 57 -1.52 4.95 0.14
C LEU A 57 -1.76 6.08 1.15
N LYS A 58 -2.83 6.86 0.99
CA LYS A 58 -3.20 7.91 1.95
C LYS A 58 -3.50 7.33 3.32
N LEU A 59 -4.33 6.28 3.40
CA LEU A 59 -4.67 5.60 4.65
C LEU A 59 -3.45 4.93 5.26
N LEU A 60 -2.61 4.29 4.44
CA LEU A 60 -1.38 3.62 4.87
C LEU A 60 -0.40 4.59 5.54
N LYS A 61 -0.18 5.78 4.97
CA LYS A 61 0.72 6.81 5.54
C LYS A 61 0.29 7.29 6.93
N GLN A 62 -1.00 7.20 7.24
CA GLN A 62 -1.57 7.55 8.55
C GLN A 62 -1.41 6.42 9.59
N ARG A 63 -0.86 5.26 9.21
CA ARG A 63 -0.64 4.12 10.11
C ARG A 63 0.77 4.12 10.72
N GLY A 64 0.97 3.28 11.73
CA GLY A 64 2.25 3.11 12.44
C GLY A 64 3.36 2.56 11.54
N ASN A 65 4.58 2.46 12.07
CA ASN A 65 5.74 1.95 11.31
C ASN A 65 5.54 0.54 10.76
N SER A 66 4.87 -0.34 11.52
CA SER A 66 4.57 -1.71 11.09
C SER A 66 3.74 -1.78 9.79
N ALA A 67 3.00 -0.72 9.46
CA ALA A 67 2.19 -0.68 8.24
C ALA A 67 3.04 -0.66 6.97
N PHE A 68 4.22 -0.04 7.01
CA PHE A 68 5.11 -0.03 5.86
C PHE A 68 5.62 -1.44 5.56
N ASP A 69 6.17 -2.13 6.55
CA ASP A 69 6.70 -3.49 6.36
C ASP A 69 5.59 -4.45 5.93
N LYS A 70 4.38 -4.35 6.51
CA LYS A 70 3.22 -5.15 6.10
C LYS A 70 2.71 -4.83 4.70
N PHE A 71 2.84 -3.59 4.25
CA PHE A 71 2.54 -3.22 2.87
C PHE A 71 3.56 -3.81 1.89
N VAL A 72 4.85 -3.76 2.22
CA VAL A 72 5.90 -4.38 1.40
C VAL A 72 5.71 -5.90 1.34
N GLU A 73 5.35 -6.54 2.45
CA GLU A 73 4.97 -7.96 2.50
C GLU A 73 3.76 -8.24 1.61
N ALA A 74 2.71 -7.40 1.67
CA ALA A 74 1.53 -7.53 0.81
C ALA A 74 1.87 -7.49 -0.69
N LEU A 75 2.77 -6.59 -1.10
CA LEU A 75 3.21 -6.51 -2.49
C LEU A 75 3.93 -7.80 -2.93
N LYS A 76 4.72 -8.40 -2.04
CA LYS A 76 5.39 -9.68 -2.30
C LYS A 76 4.39 -10.84 -2.42
N ASP A 77 3.46 -10.93 -1.48
CA ASP A 77 2.49 -12.03 -1.39
C ASP A 77 1.43 -11.97 -2.50
N THR A 78 1.18 -10.77 -3.03
CA THR A 78 0.33 -10.56 -4.21
C THR A 78 1.10 -10.60 -5.53
N VAL A 79 2.36 -11.07 -5.52
CA VAL A 79 3.19 -11.28 -6.73
C VAL A 79 3.48 -9.97 -7.48
N GLN A 80 3.44 -8.83 -6.80
CA GLN A 80 3.76 -7.51 -7.36
C GLN A 80 5.25 -7.20 -7.20
N PHE A 81 6.10 -8.10 -7.71
CA PHE A 81 7.55 -8.11 -7.44
C PHE A 81 8.25 -6.82 -7.86
N GLU A 82 7.88 -6.22 -8.99
CA GLU A 82 8.44 -4.94 -9.46
C GLU A 82 8.27 -3.81 -8.44
N LEU A 83 7.10 -3.73 -7.80
CA LEU A 83 6.83 -2.72 -6.77
C LEU A 83 7.44 -3.10 -5.42
N TRP A 84 7.51 -4.39 -5.12
CA TRP A 84 8.18 -4.88 -3.93
C TRP A 84 9.69 -4.58 -3.97
N GLU A 85 10.38 -4.88 -5.09
CA GLU A 85 11.80 -4.58 -5.29
C GLU A 85 12.06 -3.08 -5.24
N LEU A 86 11.22 -2.27 -5.91
CA LEU A 86 11.30 -0.81 -5.90
C LEU A 86 11.35 -0.22 -4.49
N LEU A 87 10.61 -0.80 -3.55
CA LEU A 87 10.56 -0.33 -2.16
C LEU A 87 11.59 -1.01 -1.25
N ARG A 88 12.09 -2.19 -1.61
CA ARG A 88 13.07 -2.95 -0.81
C ARG A 88 14.51 -2.49 -1.05
N GLU A 89 14.88 -2.15 -2.28
CA GLU A 89 16.25 -1.78 -2.67
C GLU A 89 16.74 -0.44 -2.08
N GLN A 90 15.91 0.25 -1.32
CA GLN A 90 16.19 1.57 -0.76
C GLN A 90 16.39 1.54 0.77
N LYS A 91 16.58 0.34 1.35
CA LYS A 91 16.98 0.13 2.76
C LYS A 91 18.49 0.15 2.92
#